data_AF-A0A0J1DMK9-F1
#
_entry.id   AF-A0A0J1DMK9-F1
#
_cell.length_a   1.000
_cell.length_b   1.000
_cell.length_c   1.000
_cell.angle_alpha   90.00
_cell.angle_beta   90.00
_cell.angle_gamma   90.00
#
_symmetry.space_group_name_H-M   'P 1'
#
loop_
_entity.id
_entity.type
_entity.pdbx_description
1 polymer ?
#
loop_
_entity_poly.entity_id
_entity_poly.type
_entity_poly.pdbx_seq_one_letter_code
_entity_poly.pdbx_strand_id
1 'polypeptide(L)'
;MRVGTYLGIPVKVNPLFFVLLLGAALFGLLPQSLILFAVVLWHETAHILVARLYHLDVTEVELLPFGGVARFEALLQTNPALEWKTAVIGPLSNVVLIGLLYAVQQYYALPPEHYEFAVLASGGLCLFNLLPALPLDGGRVLRSILVRRRGFREATDLAARIGQVIGVLMCCWGAYTLYLGYMGGGAFIVLGVFVFTAAASERKNAAYILMRYLTQKKTAIRLQRVLPVHQLLATVETSVGEVVQKFRPPAYHIVWIMNLEGELLGMVGELDIINVLFAEGAHAKVGTLMRNEI
;
A
#
# COMPACT_ATOMS: atom_id res chain seq x y z
N MET A 1 15.13 14.76 -4.37
CA MET A 1 16.12 15.51 -3.56
C MET A 1 15.59 15.61 -2.13
N ARG A 2 16.43 15.47 -1.09
CA ARG A 2 15.99 15.72 0.29
C ARG A 2 15.85 17.23 0.47
N VAL A 3 14.67 17.69 0.87
CA VAL A 3 14.36 19.13 0.97
C VAL A 3 14.27 19.58 2.44
N GLY A 4 13.94 18.68 3.36
CA GLY A 4 13.89 18.99 4.78
C GLY A 4 13.40 17.81 5.63
N THR A 5 12.98 18.12 6.85
CA THR A 5 12.29 17.18 7.73
C THR A 5 10.89 17.71 8.07
N TYR A 6 9.89 16.84 8.04
CA TYR A 6 8.50 17.15 8.41
C TYR A 6 8.08 16.19 9.50
N LEU A 7 7.68 16.72 10.67
CA LEU A 7 7.43 15.94 11.89
C LEU A 7 8.62 15.04 12.30
N GLY A 8 9.85 15.34 11.88
CA GLY A 8 11.02 14.48 12.11
C GLY A 8 11.22 13.35 11.08
N ILE A 9 10.44 13.33 10.00
CA ILE A 9 10.58 12.39 8.88
C ILE A 9 11.27 13.13 7.72
N PRO A 10 12.29 12.56 7.06
CA PRO A 10 12.91 13.18 5.91
C PRO A 10 11.91 13.31 4.75
N VAL A 11 11.76 14.54 4.25
CA VAL A 11 10.92 14.86 3.09
C VAL A 11 11.80 14.90 1.85
N LYS A 12 11.43 14.09 0.87
CA LYS A 12 12.02 14.09 -0.47
C LYS A 12 11.03 14.69 -1.45
N VAL A 13 11.53 15.54 -2.34
CA VAL A 13 10.74 16.08 -3.46
C VAL A 13 11.36 15.56 -4.75
N ASN A 14 10.52 14.99 -5.62
CA ASN A 14 10.94 14.55 -6.94
C ASN A 14 11.21 15.78 -7.83
N PRO A 15 12.31 15.84 -8.60
CA PRO A 15 12.58 16.97 -9.50
C PRO A 15 11.43 17.31 -10.47
N LEU A 16 10.68 16.29 -10.91
CA LEU A 16 9.50 16.49 -11.76
C LEU A 16 8.40 17.32 -11.10
N PHE A 17 8.35 17.37 -9.77
CA PHE A 17 7.44 18.23 -9.03
C PHE A 17 7.71 19.71 -9.30
N PHE A 18 8.98 20.12 -9.36
CA PHE A 18 9.35 21.50 -9.68
C PHE A 18 9.05 21.84 -11.14
N VAL A 19 9.23 20.88 -12.05
CA VAL A 19 8.84 21.03 -13.46
C VAL A 19 7.33 21.23 -13.59
N LEU A 20 6.54 20.44 -12.85
CA LEU A 20 5.08 20.61 -12.82
C LEU A 20 4.69 21.99 -12.28
N LEU A 21 5.29 22.43 -11.17
CA LEU A 21 5.00 23.76 -10.60
C LEU A 21 5.39 24.90 -11.55
N LEU A 22 6.53 24.77 -12.24
CA LEU A 22 6.96 25.76 -13.21
C LEU A 22 6.01 25.79 -14.41
N GLY A 23 5.60 24.63 -14.93
CA GLY A 23 4.56 24.54 -15.96
C GLY A 23 3.25 25.18 -15.50
N ALA A 24 2.77 24.83 -14.30
CA ALA A 24 1.56 25.42 -13.74
C ALA A 24 1.66 26.95 -13.59
N ALA A 25 2.81 27.47 -13.17
CA ALA A 25 3.06 28.91 -13.10
C ALA A 25 2.97 29.59 -14.48
N LEU A 26 3.54 28.98 -15.52
CA LEU A 26 3.47 29.49 -16.90
C LEU A 26 2.02 29.55 -17.43
N PHE A 27 1.16 28.64 -16.99
CA PHE A 27 -0.27 28.62 -17.35
C PHE A 27 -1.17 29.37 -16.36
N GLY A 28 -0.61 30.06 -15.35
CA GLY A 28 -1.39 30.80 -14.34
C GLY A 28 -2.12 29.92 -13.32
N LEU A 29 -1.81 28.63 -13.24
CA LEU A 29 -2.43 27.62 -12.37
C LEU A 29 -1.63 27.35 -11.08
N LEU A 30 -0.72 28.25 -10.72
CA LEU A 30 0.12 28.09 -9.53
C LEU A 30 -0.69 28.02 -8.22
N PRO A 31 -1.68 28.90 -7.95
CA PRO A 31 -2.49 28.82 -6.73
C PRO A 31 -3.21 27.47 -6.60
N GLN A 32 -3.83 26.99 -7.68
CA GLN A 32 -4.55 25.72 -7.71
C GLN A 32 -3.60 24.55 -7.46
N SER A 33 -2.40 24.57 -8.06
CA SER A 33 -1.40 23.54 -7.84
C SER A 33 -0.91 23.49 -6.39
N LEU A 34 -0.71 24.65 -5.76
CA LEU A 34 -0.34 24.76 -4.35
C LEU A 34 -1.46 24.26 -3.43
N ILE A 35 -2.73 24.59 -3.73
CA ILE A 35 -3.90 24.10 -2.98
C ILE A 35 -4.01 22.58 -3.09
N LEU A 36 -3.93 22.03 -4.31
CA LEU A 36 -3.98 20.57 -4.52
C LEU A 36 -2.87 19.87 -3.73
N PHE A 37 -1.67 20.44 -3.75
CA PHE A 37 -0.55 19.91 -3.00
C PHE A 37 -0.75 20.00 -1.49
N ALA A 38 -1.31 21.10 -0.98
CA ALA A 38 -1.65 21.23 0.44
C ALA A 38 -2.70 20.19 0.88
N VAL A 39 -3.69 19.90 0.02
CA VAL A 39 -4.68 18.84 0.24
C VAL A 39 -4.03 17.46 0.29
N VAL A 40 -3.09 17.17 -0.63
CA VAL A 40 -2.33 15.91 -0.62
C VAL A 40 -1.45 15.78 0.63
N LEU A 41 -0.78 16.85 1.04
CA LEU A 41 0.03 16.87 2.26
C LEU A 41 -0.83 16.66 3.50
N TRP A 42 -2.00 17.29 3.58
CA TRP A 42 -2.96 17.07 4.66
C TRP A 42 -3.35 15.59 4.77
N HIS A 43 -3.72 15.00 3.64
CA HIS A 43 -4.09 13.59 3.54
C HIS A 43 -2.96 12.66 4.02
N GLU A 44 -1.73 12.86 3.52
CA GLU A 44 -0.58 12.04 3.94
C GLU A 44 -0.20 12.27 5.41
N THR A 45 -0.37 13.50 5.91
CA THR A 45 -0.14 13.79 7.33
C THR A 45 -1.07 12.97 8.22
N ALA A 46 -2.33 12.78 7.82
CA ALA A 46 -3.26 11.94 8.56
C ALA A 46 -2.79 10.48 8.64
N HIS A 47 -2.28 9.91 7.53
CA HIS A 47 -1.67 8.59 7.51
C HIS A 47 -0.47 8.48 8.45
N ILE A 48 0.43 9.47 8.40
CA ILE A 48 1.64 9.53 9.23
C ILE A 48 1.28 9.60 10.72
N LEU A 49 0.32 10.45 11.09
CA LEU A 49 -0.11 10.61 12.47
C LEU A 49 -0.67 9.30 13.02
N VAL A 50 -1.53 8.61 12.27
CA VAL A 50 -2.09 7.34 12.71
C VAL A 50 -1.04 6.23 12.75
N ALA A 51 -0.12 6.17 11.78
CA ALA A 51 0.99 5.22 11.83
C ALA A 51 1.84 5.40 13.11
N ARG A 52 2.13 6.65 13.50
CA ARG A 52 2.86 6.95 14.73
C ARG A 52 2.10 6.60 16.00
N LEU A 53 0.78 6.78 16.02
CA LEU A 53 -0.06 6.34 17.15
C LEU A 53 0.01 4.82 17.36
N TYR A 54 0.29 4.05 16.30
CA TYR A 54 0.51 2.61 16.38
C TYR A 54 2.00 2.22 16.53
N HIS A 55 2.88 3.17 16.85
CA HIS A 55 4.32 2.97 17.02
C HIS A 55 5.00 2.36 15.78
N LEU A 56 4.52 2.72 14.59
CA LEU A 56 5.10 2.28 13.32
C LEU A 56 6.07 3.35 12.81
N ASP A 57 7.26 2.92 12.39
CA ASP A 57 8.25 3.82 11.83
C ASP A 57 7.88 4.23 10.41
N VAL A 58 7.89 5.54 10.17
CA VAL A 58 7.74 6.14 8.83
C VAL A 58 9.12 6.55 8.35
N THR A 59 9.62 5.91 7.29
CA THR A 59 11.01 6.05 6.87
C THR A 59 11.25 7.31 6.04
N GLU A 60 10.32 7.66 5.16
CA GLU A 60 10.38 8.88 4.36
C GLU A 60 9.02 9.26 3.78
N VAL A 61 8.85 10.55 3.49
CA VAL A 61 7.74 11.09 2.70
C VAL A 61 8.31 11.60 1.39
N GLU A 62 7.90 11.00 0.28
CA GLU A 62 8.30 11.41 -1.06
C GLU A 62 7.14 12.10 -1.77
N LEU A 63 7.38 13.32 -2.26
CA LEU A 63 6.39 14.11 -2.99
C LEU A 63 6.63 13.94 -4.49
N LEU A 64 5.65 13.35 -5.16
CA LEU A 64 5.62 13.09 -6.58
C LEU A 64 4.72 14.13 -7.30
N PRO A 65 4.87 14.30 -8.62
CA PRO A 65 4.02 15.22 -9.39
C PRO A 65 2.53 14.88 -9.31
N PHE A 66 2.20 13.61 -9.07
CA PHE A 66 0.84 13.09 -9.07
C PHE A 66 0.34 12.68 -7.67
N GLY A 67 1.05 13.07 -6.60
CA GLY A 67 0.65 12.76 -5.22
C GLY A 67 1.83 12.72 -4.23
N GLY A 68 1.54 12.37 -2.99
CA GLY A 68 2.54 11.99 -2.00
C GLY A 68 2.67 10.48 -1.93
N VAL A 69 3.84 9.98 -1.55
CA VAL A 69 4.06 8.59 -1.17
C VAL A 69 4.83 8.58 0.14
N ALA A 70 4.12 8.24 1.22
CA ALA A 70 4.77 7.87 2.47
C ALA A 70 5.28 6.42 2.38
N ARG A 71 6.56 6.20 2.66
CA ARG A 71 7.14 4.87 2.79
C ARG A 71 7.05 4.41 4.25
N PHE A 72 6.36 3.30 4.44
CA PHE A 72 6.12 2.71 5.76
C PHE A 72 7.01 1.50 6.00
N GLU A 73 7.09 1.07 7.26
CA GLU A 73 7.69 -0.20 7.63
C GLU A 73 6.91 -1.40 7.08
N ALA A 74 7.61 -2.52 6.80
CA ALA A 74 7.00 -3.74 6.25
C ALA A 74 5.91 -4.34 7.17
N LEU A 75 5.99 -4.10 8.49
CA LEU A 75 4.99 -4.53 9.47
C LEU A 75 3.62 -3.90 9.24
N LEU A 76 3.57 -2.62 8.82
CA LEU A 76 2.30 -1.94 8.50
C LEU A 76 1.62 -2.61 7.31
N GLN A 77 2.38 -2.92 6.27
CA GLN A 77 1.86 -3.51 5.03
C GLN A 77 1.46 -4.97 5.20
N THR A 78 2.09 -5.69 6.12
CA THR A 78 1.81 -7.12 6.34
C THR A 78 0.74 -7.37 7.39
N ASN A 79 0.44 -6.42 8.28
CA ASN A 79 -0.64 -6.55 9.26
C ASN A 79 -1.96 -5.99 8.70
N PRO A 80 -2.94 -6.85 8.37
CA PRO A 80 -4.18 -6.39 7.75
C PRO A 80 -4.97 -5.44 8.65
N ALA A 81 -4.92 -5.66 9.97
CA ALA A 81 -5.64 -4.88 10.97
C ALA A 81 -5.08 -3.44 11.10
N LEU A 82 -3.79 -3.24 10.86
CA LEU A 82 -3.17 -1.92 10.85
C LEU A 82 -3.35 -1.25 9.49
N GLU A 83 -3.15 -2.02 8.42
CA GLU A 83 -3.31 -1.54 7.06
C GLU A 83 -4.69 -0.92 6.81
N TRP A 84 -5.79 -1.62 7.16
CA TRP A 84 -7.14 -1.06 6.95
C TRP A 84 -7.37 0.22 7.74
N LYS A 85 -6.90 0.27 9.01
CA LYS A 85 -7.08 1.45 9.86
C LYS A 85 -6.34 2.64 9.31
N THR A 86 -5.10 2.45 8.88
CA THR A 86 -4.31 3.53 8.27
C THR A 86 -4.94 3.97 6.95
N ALA A 87 -5.26 3.04 6.03
CA ALA A 87 -5.80 3.36 4.72
C ALA A 87 -7.11 4.17 4.76
N VAL A 88 -8.05 3.87 5.67
CA VAL A 88 -9.33 4.60 5.77
C VAL A 88 -9.15 6.04 6.27
N ILE A 89 -8.07 6.32 7.01
CA ILE A 89 -7.86 7.65 7.62
C ILE A 89 -7.55 8.71 6.58
N GLY A 90 -6.88 8.37 5.49
CA GLY A 90 -6.64 9.29 4.37
C GLY A 90 -7.95 9.90 3.84
N PRO A 91 -8.89 9.10 3.31
CA PRO A 91 -10.19 9.60 2.86
C PRO A 91 -10.98 10.32 3.96
N LEU A 92 -10.98 9.80 5.19
CA LEU A 92 -11.67 10.45 6.31
C LEU A 92 -11.11 11.84 6.60
N SER A 93 -9.79 12.02 6.53
CA SER A 93 -9.13 13.31 6.74
C SER A 93 -9.54 14.35 5.71
N ASN A 94 -9.81 13.94 4.46
CA ASN A 94 -10.31 14.83 3.42
C ASN A 94 -11.76 15.26 3.68
N VAL A 95 -12.60 14.36 4.22
CA VAL A 95 -13.96 14.71 4.66
C VAL A 95 -13.90 15.74 5.79
N VAL A 96 -13.02 15.53 6.77
CA VAL A 96 -12.77 16.50 7.86
C VAL A 96 -12.27 17.82 7.29
N LEU A 97 -11.36 17.81 6.32
CA LEU A 97 -10.84 19.02 5.68
C LEU A 97 -11.96 19.82 5.00
N ILE A 98 -12.89 19.15 4.29
CA ILE A 98 -14.05 19.82 3.69
C ILE A 98 -14.91 20.49 4.75
N GLY A 99 -15.17 19.80 5.87
CA GLY A 99 -15.92 20.38 7.00
C GLY A 99 -15.22 21.59 7.62
N LEU A 100 -13.89 21.54 7.76
CA LEU A 100 -13.08 22.66 8.23
C LEU A 100 -13.11 23.84 7.26
N LEU A 101 -12.95 23.59 5.95
CA LEU A 101 -13.04 24.63 4.93
C LEU A 101 -14.41 25.32 4.96
N TYR A 102 -15.49 24.54 5.08
CA TYR A 102 -16.84 25.08 5.19
C TYR A 102 -17.01 25.97 6.44
N ALA A 103 -16.50 25.51 7.60
CA ALA A 103 -16.54 26.29 8.83
C ALA A 103 -15.72 27.58 8.73
N VAL A 104 -14.50 27.52 8.19
CA VAL A 104 -13.63 28.69 7.99
C VAL A 104 -14.31 29.70 7.08
N GLN A 105 -14.97 29.25 6.00
CA GLN A 105 -15.69 30.14 5.07
C GLN A 105 -16.80 30.96 5.75
N GLN A 106 -17.37 30.50 6.86
CA GLN A 106 -18.40 31.25 7.60
C GLN A 106 -17.83 32.47 8.35
N TYR A 107 -16.55 32.41 8.75
CA TYR A 107 -15.91 33.44 9.56
C TYR A 107 -14.90 34.27 8.75
N TYR A 108 -14.28 33.65 7.76
CA TYR A 108 -13.28 34.24 6.88
C TYR A 108 -13.77 34.09 5.45
N ALA A 109 -14.03 35.20 4.77
CA ALA A 109 -14.43 35.21 3.38
C ALA A 109 -13.21 34.85 2.50
N LEU A 110 -12.92 33.56 2.36
CA LEU A 110 -11.87 33.10 1.45
C LEU A 110 -12.29 33.43 0.00
N PRO A 111 -11.33 33.72 -0.88
CA PRO A 111 -11.61 33.92 -2.30
C PRO A 111 -12.41 32.73 -2.86
N PRO A 112 -13.58 32.96 -3.50
CA PRO A 112 -14.47 31.89 -3.93
C PRO A 112 -13.78 30.84 -4.81
N GLU A 113 -12.94 31.29 -5.74
CA GLU A 113 -12.18 30.43 -6.65
C GLU A 113 -11.26 29.42 -5.92
N HIS A 114 -10.59 29.86 -4.85
CA HIS A 114 -9.66 29.02 -4.10
C HIS A 114 -10.41 28.08 -3.16
N TYR A 115 -11.48 28.57 -2.54
CA TYR A 115 -12.35 27.77 -1.68
C TYR A 115 -13.01 26.63 -2.46
N GLU A 116 -13.67 26.95 -3.58
CA GLU A 116 -14.36 25.97 -4.43
C GLU A 116 -13.38 24.91 -4.95
N PHE A 117 -12.20 25.35 -5.41
CA PHE A 117 -11.16 24.43 -5.86
C PHE A 117 -10.62 23.55 -4.73
N ALA A 118 -10.41 24.09 -3.51
CA ALA A 118 -9.94 23.31 -2.36
C ALA A 118 -10.95 22.23 -1.95
N VAL A 119 -12.25 22.56 -1.95
CA VAL A 119 -13.34 21.61 -1.67
C VAL A 119 -13.40 20.53 -2.76
N LEU A 120 -13.34 20.94 -4.03
CA LEU A 120 -13.32 20.01 -5.17
C LEU A 120 -12.10 19.08 -5.14
N ALA A 121 -10.91 19.61 -4.86
CA ALA A 121 -9.68 18.84 -4.75
C ALA A 121 -9.73 17.85 -3.59
N SER A 122 -10.24 18.28 -2.42
CA SER A 122 -10.39 17.41 -1.25
C SER A 122 -11.40 16.29 -1.49
N GLY A 123 -12.55 16.62 -2.08
CA GLY A 123 -13.58 15.64 -2.46
C GLY A 123 -13.09 14.68 -3.53
N GLY A 124 -12.45 15.20 -4.57
CA GLY A 124 -11.84 14.41 -5.65
C GLY A 124 -10.76 13.46 -5.13
N LEU A 125 -9.85 13.93 -4.27
CA LEU A 125 -8.81 13.10 -3.67
C LEU A 125 -9.39 12.02 -2.76
N CYS A 126 -10.46 12.33 -2.01
CA CYS A 126 -11.20 11.37 -1.19
C CYS A 126 -11.81 10.26 -2.06
N LEU A 127 -12.61 10.62 -3.07
CA LEU A 127 -13.28 9.67 -3.94
C LEU A 127 -12.28 8.82 -4.74
N PHE A 128 -11.22 9.43 -5.24
CA PHE A 128 -10.17 8.74 -5.96
C PHE A 128 -9.47 7.71 -5.07
N ASN A 129 -9.09 8.10 -3.85
CA ASN A 129 -8.45 7.16 -2.92
C ASN A 129 -9.38 6.08 -2.38
N LEU A 130 -10.71 6.23 -2.45
CA LEU A 130 -11.66 5.17 -2.09
C LEU A 130 -11.80 4.08 -3.17
N LEU A 131 -11.27 4.29 -4.37
CA LEU A 131 -11.31 3.27 -5.42
C LEU A 131 -10.61 1.98 -4.97
N PRO A 132 -11.18 0.79 -5.25
CA PRO A 132 -10.64 -0.51 -4.84
C PRO A 132 -9.45 -0.95 -5.72
N ALA A 133 -8.47 -0.06 -5.92
CA ALA A 133 -7.32 -0.25 -6.80
C ALA A 133 -6.02 -0.01 -6.02
N LEU A 134 -5.09 -0.96 -5.98
CA LEU A 134 -3.73 -0.64 -5.53
C LEU A 134 -3.08 0.31 -6.55
N PRO A 135 -2.28 1.31 -6.11
CA PRO A 135 -1.76 1.53 -4.75
C PRO A 135 -2.65 2.39 -3.83
N LEU A 136 -3.84 2.80 -4.30
CA LEU A 136 -4.75 3.71 -3.60
C LEU A 136 -5.23 3.12 -2.27
N ASP A 137 -5.70 3.97 -1.36
CA ASP A 137 -6.13 3.56 -0.02
C ASP A 137 -7.24 2.50 -0.04
N GLY A 138 -8.24 2.65 -0.92
CA GLY A 138 -9.32 1.68 -1.10
C GLY A 138 -8.80 0.33 -1.61
N GLY A 139 -7.73 0.33 -2.41
CA GLY A 139 -6.99 -0.88 -2.79
C GLY A 139 -6.29 -1.56 -1.61
N ARG A 140 -5.71 -0.77 -0.69
CA ARG A 140 -5.10 -1.28 0.55
C ARG A 140 -6.17 -1.83 1.51
N VAL A 141 -7.31 -1.17 1.62
CA VAL A 141 -8.48 -1.69 2.35
C VAL A 141 -8.93 -3.01 1.75
N LEU A 142 -9.11 -3.09 0.43
CA LEU A 142 -9.47 -4.34 -0.25
C LEU A 142 -8.43 -5.45 0.01
N ARG A 143 -7.14 -5.15 -0.14
CA ARG A 143 -6.05 -6.08 0.16
C ARG A 143 -6.18 -6.61 1.60
N SER A 144 -6.32 -5.73 2.59
CA SER A 144 -6.42 -6.12 4.00
C SER A 144 -7.58 -7.09 4.30
N ILE A 145 -8.70 -6.96 3.57
CA ILE A 145 -9.85 -7.85 3.68
C ILE A 145 -9.52 -9.21 3.04
N LEU A 146 -8.91 -9.20 1.86
CA LEU A 146 -8.56 -10.41 1.11
C LEU A 146 -7.47 -11.26 1.77
N VAL A 147 -6.50 -10.63 2.47
CA VAL A 147 -5.39 -11.33 3.15
C VAL A 147 -5.90 -12.41 4.10
N ARG A 148 -7.02 -12.15 4.80
CA ARG A 148 -7.61 -13.09 5.77
C ARG A 148 -7.98 -14.44 5.15
N ARG A 149 -8.34 -14.46 3.86
CA ARG A 149 -8.78 -15.69 3.15
C ARG A 149 -7.72 -16.25 2.19
N ARG A 150 -6.96 -15.38 1.52
CA ARG A 150 -6.09 -15.75 0.39
C ARG A 150 -4.59 -15.72 0.73
N GLY A 151 -4.19 -15.14 1.85
CA GLY A 151 -2.78 -14.88 2.16
C GLY A 151 -2.26 -13.60 1.50
N PHE A 152 -1.09 -13.12 1.93
CA PHE A 152 -0.60 -11.77 1.60
C PHE A 152 -0.31 -11.58 0.11
N ARG A 153 0.37 -12.56 -0.51
CA ARG A 153 0.77 -12.47 -1.92
C ARG A 153 -0.43 -12.51 -2.87
N GLU A 154 -1.32 -13.48 -2.70
CA GLU A 154 -2.52 -13.60 -3.53
C GLU A 154 -3.47 -12.41 -3.38
N ALA A 155 -3.64 -11.89 -2.15
CA ALA A 155 -4.45 -10.71 -1.91
C ALA A 155 -3.88 -9.46 -2.62
N THR A 156 -2.56 -9.27 -2.55
CA THR A 156 -1.88 -8.17 -3.25
C THR A 156 -1.99 -8.34 -4.77
N ASP A 157 -1.81 -9.55 -5.28
CA ASP A 157 -1.91 -9.88 -6.70
C ASP A 157 -3.31 -9.59 -7.26
N LEU A 158 -4.36 -9.96 -6.53
CA LEU A 158 -5.75 -9.69 -6.91
C LEU A 158 -6.07 -8.19 -6.87
N ALA A 159 -5.73 -7.50 -5.77
CA ALA A 159 -5.99 -6.06 -5.63
C ALA A 159 -5.20 -5.22 -6.66
N ALA A 160 -3.97 -5.64 -7.02
CA ALA A 160 -3.19 -5.03 -8.07
C ALA A 160 -3.80 -5.27 -9.46
N ARG A 161 -4.28 -6.48 -9.77
CA ARG A 161 -4.99 -6.75 -11.03
C ARG A 161 -6.24 -5.90 -11.17
N ILE A 162 -7.02 -5.74 -10.11
CA ILE A 162 -8.20 -4.85 -10.11
C ILE A 162 -7.77 -3.41 -10.40
N GLY A 163 -6.67 -2.94 -9.78
CA GLY A 163 -6.09 -1.63 -10.08
C GLY A 163 -5.66 -1.46 -11.54
N GLN A 164 -5.04 -2.49 -12.13
CA GLN A 164 -4.69 -2.48 -13.56
C GLN A 164 -5.91 -2.37 -14.46
N VAL A 165 -6.98 -3.14 -14.18
CA VAL A 165 -8.23 -3.07 -14.94
C VAL A 165 -8.84 -1.66 -14.82
N ILE A 166 -8.91 -1.11 -13.60
CA ILE A 166 -9.39 0.27 -13.38
C ILE A 166 -8.55 1.28 -14.15
N GLY A 167 -7.22 1.17 -14.12
CA GLY A 167 -6.32 2.04 -14.88
C GLY A 167 -6.57 1.99 -16.40
N VAL A 168 -6.80 0.79 -16.96
CA VAL A 168 -7.16 0.63 -18.39
C VAL A 168 -8.51 1.29 -18.68
N LEU A 169 -9.51 1.07 -17.83
CA LEU A 169 -10.84 1.69 -18.00
C LEU A 169 -10.75 3.22 -17.95
N MET A 170 -9.93 3.78 -17.06
CA MET A 170 -9.67 5.22 -17.00
C MET A 170 -9.02 5.75 -18.29
N CYS A 171 -8.05 5.02 -18.85
CA CYS A 171 -7.45 5.37 -20.14
C CYS A 171 -8.46 5.34 -21.29
N CYS A 172 -9.29 4.29 -21.36
CA CYS A 172 -10.34 4.17 -22.38
C CYS A 172 -11.37 5.30 -22.25
N TRP A 173 -11.79 5.63 -21.02
CA TRP A 173 -12.69 6.74 -20.74
C TRP A 173 -12.06 8.10 -21.11
N GLY A 174 -10.79 8.30 -20.78
CA GLY A 174 -10.05 9.49 -21.16
C GLY A 174 -9.92 9.65 -22.67
N ALA A 175 -9.66 8.56 -23.40
CA ALA A 175 -9.61 8.57 -24.87
C ALA A 175 -10.98 8.86 -25.49
N TYR A 176 -12.05 8.26 -24.95
CA TYR A 176 -13.42 8.50 -25.39
C TYR A 176 -13.85 9.97 -25.18
N THR A 177 -13.54 10.54 -24.01
CA THR A 177 -13.86 11.94 -23.71
C THR A 177 -13.05 12.92 -24.56
N LEU A 178 -11.78 12.62 -24.85
CA LEU A 178 -10.98 13.38 -25.82
C LEU A 178 -11.57 13.32 -27.23
N TYR A 179 -12.04 12.15 -27.66
CA TYR A 179 -12.71 11.99 -28.95
C TYR A 179 -13.97 12.85 -29.05
N LEU A 180 -14.71 13.02 -27.94
CA LEU A 180 -15.86 13.92 -27.84
C LEU A 180 -15.49 15.42 -27.73
N GLY A 181 -14.20 15.76 -27.75
CA GLY A 181 -13.70 17.15 -27.66
C GLY A 181 -13.49 17.68 -26.24
N TYR A 182 -13.69 16.86 -25.20
CA TYR A 182 -13.44 17.29 -23.81
C TYR A 182 -11.95 17.18 -23.48
N MET A 183 -11.27 18.33 -23.36
CA MET A 183 -9.83 18.43 -23.04
C MET A 183 -9.44 17.74 -21.70
N GLY A 184 -10.39 17.59 -20.77
CA GLY A 184 -10.18 16.89 -19.49
C GLY A 184 -9.85 15.41 -19.62
N GLY A 185 -10.15 14.77 -20.77
CA GLY A 185 -9.85 13.36 -20.99
C GLY A 185 -8.36 13.02 -20.93
N GLY A 186 -7.47 13.98 -21.24
CA GLY A 186 -6.02 13.80 -21.11
C GLY A 186 -5.59 13.51 -19.67
N ALA A 187 -6.20 14.16 -18.68
CA ALA A 187 -5.91 13.92 -17.27
C ALA A 187 -6.31 12.51 -16.84
N PHE A 188 -7.44 11.99 -17.32
CA PHE A 188 -7.87 10.61 -17.06
C PHE A 188 -6.91 9.57 -17.64
N ILE A 189 -6.34 9.82 -18.83
CA ILE A 189 -5.31 8.95 -19.40
C ILE A 189 -4.06 8.94 -18.53
N VAL A 190 -3.56 10.13 -18.14
CA VAL A 190 -2.37 10.22 -17.29
C VAL A 190 -2.58 9.51 -15.95
N LEU A 191 -3.72 9.75 -15.29
CA LEU A 191 -4.08 9.07 -14.04
C LEU A 191 -4.25 7.56 -14.23
N GLY A 192 -4.88 7.11 -15.33
CA GLY A 192 -5.05 5.70 -15.65
C GLY A 192 -3.72 4.98 -15.85
N VAL A 193 -2.78 5.59 -16.58
CA VAL A 193 -1.40 5.08 -16.74
C VAL A 193 -0.68 5.03 -15.39
N PHE A 194 -0.81 6.07 -14.56
CA PHE A 194 -0.23 6.08 -13.22
C PHE A 194 -0.77 4.93 -12.36
N VAL A 195 -2.09 4.75 -12.27
CA VAL A 195 -2.71 3.66 -11.50
C VAL A 195 -2.25 2.30 -12.03
N PHE A 196 -2.25 2.10 -13.34
CA PHE A 196 -1.82 0.83 -13.95
C PHE A 196 -0.37 0.48 -13.62
N THR A 197 0.55 1.44 -13.80
CA THR A 197 1.99 1.24 -13.60
C THR A 197 2.32 1.08 -12.11
N ALA A 198 1.67 1.85 -11.25
CA ALA A 198 1.86 1.74 -9.81
C ALA A 198 1.28 0.42 -9.25
N ALA A 199 0.12 -0.04 -9.73
CA ALA A 199 -0.42 -1.35 -9.40
C ALA A 199 0.53 -2.49 -9.82
N ALA A 200 1.12 -2.39 -11.02
CA ALA A 200 2.10 -3.36 -11.50
C ALA A 200 3.38 -3.36 -10.65
N SER A 201 3.82 -2.19 -10.18
CA SER A 201 4.95 -2.06 -9.26
C SER A 201 4.64 -2.72 -7.91
N GLU A 202 3.46 -2.47 -7.34
CA GLU A 202 3.04 -3.06 -6.06
C GLU A 202 3.01 -4.59 -6.11
N ARG A 203 2.52 -5.15 -7.22
CA ARG A 203 2.54 -6.58 -7.48
C ARG A 203 3.96 -7.16 -7.47
N LYS A 204 4.92 -6.48 -8.10
CA LYS A 204 6.33 -6.91 -8.13
C LYS A 204 6.99 -6.77 -6.75
N ASN A 205 6.68 -5.71 -6.02
CA ASN A 205 7.25 -5.42 -4.71
C ASN A 205 6.69 -6.31 -3.59
N ALA A 206 5.55 -6.99 -3.80
CA ALA A 206 4.94 -7.87 -2.81
C ALA A 206 5.91 -8.94 -2.26
N ALA A 207 6.76 -9.51 -3.13
CA ALA A 207 7.75 -10.49 -2.73
C ALA A 207 8.85 -9.89 -1.83
N TYR A 208 9.28 -8.66 -2.13
CA TYR A 208 10.25 -7.92 -1.32
C TYR A 208 9.69 -7.57 0.06
N ILE A 209 8.42 -7.13 0.13
CA ILE A 209 7.75 -6.82 1.40
C ILE A 209 7.67 -8.06 2.28
N LEU A 210 7.27 -9.21 1.70
CA LEU A 210 7.24 -10.49 2.40
C LEU A 210 8.63 -10.89 2.89
N MET A 211 9.65 -10.79 2.04
CA MET A 211 11.04 -11.08 2.41
C MET A 211 11.49 -10.26 3.62
N ARG A 212 11.26 -8.95 3.60
CA ARG A 212 11.61 -8.05 4.71
C ARG A 212 10.88 -8.43 6.00
N TYR A 213 9.61 -8.83 5.91
CA TYR A 213 8.86 -9.35 7.06
C TYR A 213 9.49 -10.62 7.63
N LEU A 214 9.87 -11.60 6.79
CA LEU A 214 10.48 -12.85 7.24
C LEU A 214 11.82 -12.60 7.94
N THR A 215 12.65 -11.70 7.41
CA THR A 215 13.93 -11.33 8.04
C THR A 215 13.73 -10.69 9.43
N GLN A 216 12.67 -9.92 9.63
CA GLN A 216 12.36 -9.27 10.92
C GLN A 216 11.62 -10.20 11.91
N LYS A 217 11.11 -11.35 11.44
CA LYS A 217 10.24 -12.24 12.23
C LYS A 217 10.89 -12.77 13.51
N LYS A 218 12.17 -13.15 13.45
CA LYS A 218 12.93 -13.66 14.61
C LYS A 218 13.01 -12.63 15.74
N THR A 219 13.18 -11.36 15.39
CA THR A 219 13.16 -10.24 16.35
C THR A 219 11.75 -10.00 16.89
N ALA A 220 10.73 -10.06 16.03
CA ALA A 220 9.34 -9.88 16.43
C ALA A 220 8.86 -10.92 17.46
N ILE A 221 9.21 -12.20 17.27
CA ILE A 221 8.86 -13.29 18.21
C ILE A 221 9.51 -13.06 19.59
N ARG A 222 10.75 -12.56 19.64
CA ARG A 222 11.41 -12.27 20.92
C ARG A 222 10.70 -11.18 21.73
N LEU A 223 10.06 -10.24 21.05
CA LEU A 223 9.36 -9.12 21.68
C LEU A 223 7.91 -9.47 22.05
N GLN A 224 7.25 -10.31 21.25
CA GLN A 224 5.85 -10.69 21.43
C GLN A 224 5.73 -12.00 22.22
N ARG A 225 5.25 -11.91 23.47
CA ARG A 225 5.14 -13.07 24.38
C ARG A 225 4.06 -14.09 23.98
N VAL A 226 3.04 -13.65 23.25
CA VAL A 226 1.92 -14.50 22.80
C VAL A 226 1.61 -14.15 21.35
N LEU A 227 1.50 -15.18 20.50
CA LEU A 227 1.25 -15.06 19.07
C LEU A 227 0.11 -15.99 18.65
N PRO A 228 -0.82 -15.55 17.78
CA PRO A 228 -1.77 -16.46 17.16
C PRO A 228 -1.02 -17.45 16.27
N VAL A 229 -1.42 -18.72 16.31
CA VAL A 229 -0.85 -19.79 15.50
C VAL A 229 -1.81 -20.16 14.36
N HIS A 230 -1.29 -20.22 13.14
CA HIS A 230 -1.98 -20.83 12.00
C HIS A 230 -1.31 -22.14 11.62
N GLN A 231 -2.12 -23.17 11.40
CA GLN A 231 -1.63 -24.46 10.96
C GLN A 231 -1.82 -24.60 9.45
N LEU A 232 -0.78 -25.07 8.77
CA LEU A 232 -0.81 -25.42 7.36
C LEU A 232 -0.49 -26.91 7.21
N LEU A 233 -1.06 -27.55 6.19
CA LEU A 233 -0.73 -28.92 5.80
C LEU A 233 -0.01 -28.85 4.47
N ALA A 234 1.17 -29.46 4.39
CA ALA A 234 1.97 -29.57 3.18
C ALA A 234 2.36 -31.03 2.94
N THR A 235 2.43 -31.42 1.67
CA THR A 235 2.98 -32.73 1.30
C THR A 235 4.51 -32.66 1.31
N VAL A 236 5.17 -33.81 1.44
CA VAL A 236 6.64 -33.91 1.34
C VAL A 236 7.21 -33.29 0.05
N GLU A 237 6.43 -33.26 -1.03
CA GLU A 237 6.80 -32.70 -2.33
C GLU A 237 6.52 -31.19 -2.45
N THR A 238 5.85 -30.58 -1.48
CA THR A 238 5.56 -29.14 -1.54
C THR A 238 6.86 -28.36 -1.42
N SER A 239 7.03 -27.30 -2.22
CA SER A 239 8.21 -26.43 -2.11
C SER A 239 8.10 -25.48 -0.93
N VAL A 240 9.23 -25.14 -0.31
CA VAL A 240 9.31 -24.15 0.77
C VAL A 240 8.72 -22.82 0.32
N GLY A 241 8.98 -22.42 -0.93
CA GLY A 241 8.41 -21.21 -1.52
C GLY A 241 6.89 -21.20 -1.59
N GLU A 242 6.26 -22.33 -1.89
CA GLU A 242 4.78 -22.46 -1.90
C GLU A 242 4.20 -22.32 -0.49
N VAL A 243 4.84 -22.93 0.51
CA VAL A 243 4.41 -22.81 1.91
C VAL A 243 4.52 -21.38 2.41
N VAL A 244 5.65 -20.73 2.15
CA VAL A 244 5.90 -19.33 2.53
C VAL A 244 4.90 -18.38 1.88
N GLN A 245 4.46 -18.65 0.65
CA GLN A 245 3.43 -17.85 -0.02
C GLN A 245 2.06 -17.94 0.67
N LYS A 246 1.79 -19.02 1.42
CA LYS A 246 0.57 -19.21 2.21
C LYS A 246 0.64 -18.61 3.60
N PHE A 247 1.79 -18.07 4.02
CA PHE A 247 1.90 -17.40 5.31
C PHE A 247 0.99 -16.16 5.39
N ARG A 248 0.39 -15.99 6.56
CA ARG A 248 -0.57 -14.95 6.92
C ARG A 248 -0.04 -14.13 8.10
N PRO A 249 0.75 -13.09 7.86
CA PRO A 249 1.14 -12.16 8.91
C PRO A 249 -0.09 -11.48 9.55
N PRO A 250 -0.06 -11.12 10.86
CA PRO A 250 1.02 -11.31 11.83
C PRO A 250 0.83 -12.54 12.72
N ALA A 251 0.78 -13.76 12.15
CA ALA A 251 0.69 -15.02 12.92
C ALA A 251 2.01 -15.81 12.88
N TYR A 252 2.16 -16.76 13.80
CA TYR A 252 3.18 -17.81 13.72
C TYR A 252 2.60 -19.01 12.98
N HIS A 253 3.38 -19.64 12.10
CA HIS A 253 2.93 -20.79 11.30
C HIS A 253 3.56 -22.08 11.79
N ILE A 254 2.73 -23.11 11.94
CA ILE A 254 3.18 -24.50 12.13
C ILE A 254 2.73 -25.27 10.90
N VAL A 255 3.66 -25.98 10.27
CA VAL A 255 3.40 -26.70 9.02
C VAL A 255 3.49 -28.19 9.28
N TRP A 256 2.35 -28.86 9.22
CA TRP A 256 2.25 -30.30 9.27
C TRP A 256 2.69 -30.89 7.92
N ILE A 257 3.53 -31.91 7.98
CA ILE A 257 4.03 -32.61 6.80
C ILE A 257 3.35 -33.96 6.69
N MET A 258 2.79 -34.25 5.51
CA MET A 258 2.11 -35.49 5.19
C MET A 258 2.79 -36.18 4.01
N ASN A 259 2.87 -37.50 4.03
CA ASN A 259 3.29 -38.27 2.87
C ASN A 259 2.17 -38.32 1.80
N LEU A 260 2.41 -38.96 0.66
CA LEU A 260 1.41 -39.05 -0.40
C LEU A 260 0.31 -40.08 -0.06
N GLU A 261 0.57 -40.93 0.92
CA GLU A 261 -0.31 -41.97 1.44
C GLU A 261 -1.30 -41.47 2.51
N GLY A 262 -1.17 -40.20 2.93
CA GLY A 262 -2.08 -39.55 3.88
C GLY A 262 -1.66 -39.63 5.35
N GLU A 263 -0.48 -40.16 5.65
CA GLU A 263 0.08 -40.27 6.99
C GLU A 263 0.83 -38.98 7.37
N LEU A 264 0.57 -38.50 8.58
CA LEU A 264 1.26 -37.35 9.16
C LEU A 264 2.66 -37.78 9.64
N LEU A 265 3.70 -37.22 9.01
CA LEU A 265 5.09 -37.48 9.35
C LEU A 265 5.57 -36.63 10.54
N GLY A 266 5.00 -35.44 10.72
CA GLY A 266 5.34 -34.53 11.82
C GLY A 266 4.99 -33.07 11.53
N MET A 267 5.59 -32.14 12.28
CA MET A 267 5.42 -30.69 12.11
C MET A 267 6.75 -29.96 12.03
N VAL A 268 6.79 -28.85 11.29
CA VAL A 268 7.94 -27.94 11.19
C VAL A 268 7.50 -26.51 11.52
N GLY A 269 8.36 -25.77 12.23
CA GLY A 269 8.09 -24.37 12.61
C GLY A 269 8.34 -23.37 11.48
N GLU A 270 7.70 -22.19 11.56
CA GLU A 270 7.91 -21.09 10.62
C GLU A 270 9.40 -20.69 10.51
N LEU A 271 10.16 -20.71 11.61
CA LEU A 271 11.57 -20.33 11.61
C LEU A 271 12.46 -21.29 10.81
N ASP A 272 12.20 -22.59 10.87
CA ASP A 272 13.01 -23.59 10.17
C ASP A 272 12.77 -23.52 8.67
N ILE A 273 11.51 -23.29 8.27
CA ILE A 273 11.13 -23.02 6.88
C ILE A 273 11.80 -21.76 6.36
N ILE A 274 11.84 -20.69 7.17
CA ILE A 274 12.55 -19.45 6.82
C ILE A 274 14.05 -19.69 6.67
N ASN A 275 14.66 -20.47 7.56
CA ASN A 275 16.09 -20.79 7.51
C ASN A 275 16.43 -21.57 6.22
N VAL A 276 15.65 -22.59 5.87
CA VAL A 276 15.85 -23.35 4.63
C VAL A 276 15.58 -22.49 3.39
N LEU A 277 14.57 -21.62 3.43
CA LEU A 277 14.34 -20.66 2.34
C LEU A 277 15.58 -19.81 2.05
N PHE A 278 16.28 -19.36 3.10
CA PHE A 278 17.49 -18.55 2.94
C PHE A 278 18.75 -19.35 2.62
N ALA A 279 18.84 -20.62 3.05
CA ALA A 279 20.00 -21.47 2.83
C ALA A 279 19.95 -22.19 1.46
N GLU A 280 18.82 -22.82 1.13
CA GLU A 280 18.66 -23.70 -0.04
C GLU A 280 17.77 -23.08 -1.14
N GLY A 281 17.06 -22.00 -0.83
CA GLY A 281 16.19 -21.29 -1.78
C GLY A 281 14.75 -21.80 -1.82
N ALA A 282 13.92 -21.14 -2.63
CA ALA A 282 12.47 -21.36 -2.66
C ALA A 282 12.04 -22.72 -3.22
N HIS A 283 12.91 -23.41 -3.97
CA HIS A 283 12.62 -24.69 -4.61
C HIS A 283 12.91 -25.91 -3.72
N ALA A 284 13.55 -25.70 -2.56
CA ALA A 284 13.78 -26.75 -1.57
C ALA A 284 12.45 -27.40 -1.17
N LYS A 285 12.45 -28.72 -0.98
CA LYS A 285 11.26 -29.50 -0.65
C LYS A 285 11.06 -29.52 0.85
N VAL A 286 9.83 -29.36 1.29
CA VAL A 286 9.50 -29.31 2.72
C VAL A 286 9.81 -30.64 3.40
N GLY A 287 9.76 -31.77 2.67
CA GLY A 287 10.17 -33.08 3.18
C GLY A 287 11.64 -33.21 3.56
N THR A 288 12.56 -32.34 3.10
CA THR A 288 13.98 -32.42 3.51
C THR A 288 14.20 -31.96 4.95
N LEU A 289 13.34 -31.07 5.47
CA LEU A 289 13.37 -30.57 6.84
C LEU A 289 13.16 -31.68 7.89
N MET A 290 12.37 -32.70 7.55
CA MET A 290 12.09 -33.84 8.42
C MET A 290 13.30 -34.74 8.67
N ARG A 291 14.32 -34.72 7.79
CA ARG A 291 15.52 -35.55 7.95
C ARG A 291 16.53 -34.99 8.95
N ASN A 292 16.40 -33.72 9.34
CA ASN A 292 17.38 -33.05 10.21
C ASN A 292 16.96 -32.98 11.69
N GLU A 293 15.78 -33.49 12.05
CA GLU A 293 15.28 -33.51 13.44
C GLU A 293 15.28 -34.93 14.07
N ILE A 294 15.82 -35.94 13.38
CA ILE A 294 15.96 -37.32 13.88
C ILE A 294 17.43 -37.62 14.23
#